data_AF-A0A1H7TKJ8-F1
#
_entry.id   AF-A0A1H7TKJ8-F1
#
_cell.length_a   1.000
_cell.length_b   1.000
_cell.length_c   1.000
_cell.angle_alpha   90.00
_cell.angle_beta   90.00
_cell.angle_gamma   90.00
#
_symmetry.space_group_name_H-M   'P 1'
#
loop_
_entity.id
_entity.type
_entity.pdbx_description
1 polymer ?
#
loop_
_entity_poly.entity_id
_entity_poly.type
_entity_poly.pdbx_seq_one_letter_code
_entity_poly.pdbx_strand_id
1 'polypeptide(L)'
;MRRKTRRSWALAGLATTLAACGGDVEEPQERWGEAPRALSVLSASEDSYAHEGNASSNYGSSTSIYVKNESGVSRYAYLKFNVGGLSGVTSARLRVYGSASSNTTLMAYQTGDAWSESSLTWSNKPAVGSLAGSVPINTTAKYNDIDVTAYVSAQAAGDGTVSFVLQESVGKYTTLNSSENASNPPQLEVTASGSGGGDTQAPSVPTNLTATAASSSQINLSWSASSDNVGVTGYDVYRNGAFLKSVTGTSASDTGLAAATAYAYFVKAKDAAGNASTGSSTVSATTSGGGTGSCSGALATTTAIQNALKSAAPGATLLLAPGTYTGSRSTSGDPGGQGLFYAGASGTASNPIVLKSCDPSNPATLRGTAVNDGSYGLHLTGDYWQVRDLIVTTAQKGIILDHGNRNVLSNVTVHNVGDEGVHFRDGSSYNTLEHSKIYNTGKYQPGYGEGAYVGSDASSPYEHVVIGNVIRYTNFDGGITAEHLDIKEGADGTLVEYCTFNGTGISGQNSADSFVDVKGVNTTVRYNQGFRNGNALVLDAFQVRTHGTGYATGVNNTFYGNTVNLDASTGYVVFATSATQGTTAYDDVRVGGGKLYSSNVND
;
A
#
# COMPACT_ATOMS: atom_id res chain seq x y z
N MET A 1 36.60 6.29 -63.41
CA MET A 1 37.72 5.36 -63.70
C MET A 1 37.87 4.39 -62.52
N ARG A 2 38.23 3.11 -62.77
CA ARG A 2 38.70 2.03 -61.84
C ARG A 2 37.87 1.81 -60.54
N ARG A 3 37.11 0.71 -60.34
CA ARG A 3 37.53 -0.69 -59.98
C ARG A 3 38.41 -0.72 -58.72
N LYS A 4 38.26 -1.58 -57.68
CA LYS A 4 37.63 -2.91 -57.40
C LYS A 4 37.29 -2.95 -55.85
N THR A 5 36.64 -3.94 -55.19
CA THR A 5 36.04 -5.25 -55.56
C THR A 5 34.81 -5.64 -54.69
N ARG A 6 33.91 -6.43 -55.28
CA ARG A 6 32.90 -7.35 -54.70
C ARG A 6 33.41 -8.30 -53.59
N ARG A 7 32.47 -8.78 -52.75
CA ARG A 7 32.07 -10.22 -52.71
C ARG A 7 30.64 -10.40 -52.20
N SER A 8 29.88 -11.22 -52.92
CA SER A 8 28.52 -11.67 -52.63
C SER A 8 28.52 -13.19 -52.66
N TRP A 9 27.70 -13.85 -51.84
CA TRP A 9 27.22 -15.22 -52.12
C TRP A 9 25.74 -15.31 -51.80
N ALA A 10 24.98 -15.84 -52.76
CA ALA A 10 23.57 -16.17 -52.65
C ALA A 10 23.30 -17.41 -53.51
N LEU A 11 22.65 -18.41 -52.92
CA LEU A 11 21.94 -19.53 -53.56
C LEU A 11 20.91 -19.99 -52.50
N ALA A 12 19.58 -19.96 -52.68
CA ALA A 12 18.68 -20.17 -53.83
C ALA A 12 18.40 -21.65 -54.13
N GLY A 13 17.10 -22.01 -54.10
CA GLY A 13 16.55 -23.36 -54.27
C GLY A 13 16.12 -23.99 -52.94
N LEU A 14 14.93 -24.58 -52.76
CA LEU A 14 13.85 -24.93 -53.70
C LEU A 14 12.47 -24.64 -53.08
N ALA A 15 11.45 -24.46 -53.90
CA ALA A 15 10.05 -24.40 -53.46
C ALA A 15 9.18 -25.31 -54.33
N THR A 16 8.37 -26.18 -53.71
CA THR A 16 7.07 -26.63 -54.24
C THR A 16 6.21 -27.36 -53.19
N THR A 17 5.08 -26.73 -52.85
CA THR A 17 3.74 -27.31 -52.63
C THR A 17 3.55 -28.67 -51.91
N LEU A 18 2.79 -28.64 -50.82
CA LEU A 18 1.46 -29.31 -50.77
C LEU A 18 0.52 -28.54 -49.82
N ALA A 19 -0.80 -28.70 -49.99
CA ALA A 19 -1.84 -27.93 -49.27
C ALA A 19 -2.78 -28.84 -48.45
N ALA A 20 -3.56 -28.21 -47.55
CA ALA A 20 -4.56 -28.79 -46.62
C ALA A 20 -3.95 -29.66 -45.49
N CYS A 21 -4.28 -29.45 -44.21
CA CYS A 21 -5.62 -29.20 -43.64
C CYS A 21 -5.59 -28.20 -42.47
N GLY A 22 -6.76 -27.75 -42.01
CA GLY A 22 -6.88 -26.82 -40.89
C GLY A 22 -6.59 -27.46 -39.51
N GLY A 23 -6.17 -26.61 -38.58
CA GLY A 23 -5.99 -26.89 -37.15
C GLY A 23 -5.90 -25.55 -36.41
N ASP A 24 -6.47 -25.49 -35.22
CA ASP A 24 -6.81 -24.23 -34.55
C ASP A 24 -5.58 -23.41 -34.12
N VAL A 25 -5.75 -22.08 -34.09
CA VAL A 25 -4.73 -21.16 -33.59
C VAL A 25 -4.87 -21.09 -32.07
N GLU A 26 -4.15 -21.95 -31.34
CA GLU A 26 -3.97 -21.77 -29.89
C GLU A 26 -3.21 -20.48 -29.61
N GLU A 27 -3.69 -19.70 -28.64
CA GLU A 27 -3.01 -18.52 -28.14
C GLU A 27 -1.67 -18.89 -27.47
N PRO A 28 -0.64 -18.01 -27.53
CA PRO A 28 0.63 -18.29 -26.87
C PRO A 28 0.48 -18.26 -25.35
N GLN A 29 0.49 -19.45 -24.73
CA GLN A 29 0.45 -19.60 -23.27
C GLN A 29 1.55 -18.80 -22.55
N GLU A 30 1.15 -18.17 -21.45
CA GLU A 30 2.03 -17.41 -20.56
C GLU A 30 3.14 -18.29 -19.98
N ARG A 31 4.40 -17.86 -20.13
CA ARG A 31 5.55 -18.47 -19.44
C ARG A 31 5.60 -18.01 -17.97
N TRP A 32 4.76 -18.58 -17.12
CA TRP A 32 4.98 -18.59 -15.67
C TRP A 32 6.14 -19.54 -15.35
N GLY A 33 7.25 -19.02 -14.80
CA GLY A 33 8.45 -19.85 -14.62
C GLY A 33 9.63 -19.28 -13.81
N GLU A 34 9.58 -18.03 -13.34
CA GLU A 34 10.45 -17.58 -12.24
C GLU A 34 9.58 -17.38 -10.99
N ALA A 35 9.98 -18.00 -9.88
CA ALA A 35 9.33 -17.79 -8.59
C ALA A 35 9.51 -16.33 -8.15
N PRO A 36 8.50 -15.73 -7.47
CA PRO A 36 8.57 -14.33 -7.06
C PRO A 36 9.77 -14.11 -6.12
N ARG A 37 10.65 -13.19 -6.50
CA ARG A 37 11.82 -12.83 -5.70
C ARG A 37 11.37 -12.03 -4.49
N ALA A 38 11.47 -12.60 -3.30
CA ALA A 38 11.04 -11.96 -2.07
C ALA A 38 12.17 -11.08 -1.49
N LEU A 39 11.82 -9.88 -1.02
CA LEU A 39 12.69 -9.04 -0.20
C LEU A 39 12.43 -9.35 1.28
N SER A 40 13.44 -9.84 1.98
CA SER A 40 13.42 -10.08 3.42
C SER A 40 14.30 -9.05 4.12
N VAL A 41 13.81 -8.44 5.21
CA VAL A 41 14.61 -7.58 6.10
C VAL A 41 14.84 -8.34 7.39
N LEU A 42 16.07 -8.75 7.63
CA LEU A 42 16.48 -9.54 8.79
C LEU A 42 17.08 -8.64 9.86
N SER A 43 16.63 -8.77 11.10
CA SER A 43 17.29 -8.17 12.26
C SER A 43 18.58 -8.93 12.59
N ALA A 44 19.55 -8.26 13.20
CA ALA A 44 20.68 -8.96 13.83
C ALA A 44 20.15 -9.91 14.91
N SER A 45 20.63 -11.16 14.91
CA SER A 45 20.30 -12.15 15.94
C SER A 45 21.18 -12.01 17.18
N GLU A 46 22.38 -11.45 17.00
CA GLU A 46 23.36 -11.11 18.04
C GLU A 46 24.23 -9.97 17.53
N ASP A 47 24.57 -9.00 18.38
CA ASP A 47 25.65 -8.06 18.11
C ASP A 47 26.48 -7.68 19.35
N SER A 48 27.68 -7.15 19.11
CA SER A 48 28.55 -6.63 20.17
C SER A 48 29.74 -5.89 19.56
N TYR A 49 30.65 -5.38 20.39
CA TYR A 49 31.98 -4.97 19.92
C TYR A 49 33.08 -5.42 20.88
N ALA A 50 34.24 -5.75 20.32
CA ALA A 50 35.43 -6.14 21.05
C ALA A 50 36.40 -4.96 21.17
N HIS A 51 36.93 -4.68 22.37
CA HIS A 51 37.77 -3.51 22.65
C HIS A 51 39.18 -3.88 23.12
N GLU A 52 40.21 -3.56 22.34
CA GLU A 52 41.62 -3.92 22.58
C GLU A 52 42.14 -3.44 23.94
N GLY A 53 41.96 -2.16 24.25
CA GLY A 53 42.41 -1.57 25.52
C GLY A 53 41.56 -1.95 26.75
N ASN A 54 40.64 -2.92 26.63
CA ASN A 54 39.81 -3.43 27.72
C ASN A 54 39.40 -4.89 27.44
N ALA A 55 40.42 -5.76 27.38
CA ALA A 55 40.32 -6.99 26.62
C ALA A 55 39.37 -8.07 27.17
N SER A 56 38.89 -7.91 28.41
CA SER A 56 38.01 -8.86 29.11
C SER A 56 36.56 -8.39 29.25
N SER A 57 36.24 -7.16 28.82
CA SER A 57 34.85 -6.68 28.87
C SER A 57 34.05 -7.14 27.66
N ASN A 58 32.80 -7.53 27.95
CA ASN A 58 31.74 -7.70 26.96
C ASN A 58 30.92 -6.41 26.85
N TYR A 59 30.32 -6.19 25.69
CA TYR A 59 29.56 -4.98 25.37
C TYR A 59 28.21 -5.26 24.67
N GLY A 60 27.74 -6.52 24.61
CA GLY A 60 26.46 -6.92 23.99
C GLY A 60 25.23 -6.61 24.85
N SER A 61 25.21 -5.40 25.39
CA SER A 61 24.05 -4.75 26.03
C SER A 61 24.11 -3.22 25.81
N SER A 62 24.89 -2.78 24.82
CA SER A 62 25.26 -1.37 24.60
C SER A 62 24.50 -0.87 23.39
N THR A 63 23.71 0.19 23.51
CA THR A 63 22.92 0.80 22.41
C THR A 63 23.75 1.39 21.25
N SER A 64 25.05 1.13 21.22
CA SER A 64 25.97 1.47 20.14
C SER A 64 27.14 0.47 20.09
N ILE A 65 27.44 0.00 18.89
CA ILE A 65 28.67 -0.73 18.58
C ILE A 65 29.68 0.22 17.92
N TYR A 66 30.96 0.03 18.23
CA TYR A 66 32.01 0.96 17.80
C TYR A 66 33.06 0.27 16.93
N VAL A 67 33.53 1.01 15.93
CA VAL A 67 34.62 0.60 15.04
C VAL A 67 35.77 1.62 15.15
N LYS A 68 36.98 1.12 15.38
CA LYS A 68 38.22 1.90 15.44
C LYS A 68 39.42 1.01 15.06
N ASN A 69 40.20 1.41 14.06
CA ASN A 69 41.43 0.70 13.66
C ASN A 69 42.69 1.47 14.07
N GLU A 70 42.99 1.51 15.38
CA GLU A 70 44.18 2.14 15.95
C GLU A 70 44.82 1.24 17.01
N SER A 71 46.08 0.84 16.79
CA SER A 71 46.82 -0.12 17.62
C SER A 71 46.79 0.22 19.12
N GLY A 72 46.48 -0.78 19.96
CA GLY A 72 46.34 -0.64 21.41
C GLY A 72 44.95 -0.15 21.87
N VAL A 73 44.12 0.38 20.97
CA VAL A 73 42.78 0.90 21.27
C VAL A 73 41.74 0.52 20.21
N SER A 74 42.01 -0.53 19.44
CA SER A 74 41.13 -1.00 18.37
C SER A 74 39.76 -1.42 18.91
N ARG A 75 38.74 -1.22 18.09
CA ARG A 75 37.36 -1.66 18.33
C ARG A 75 36.84 -2.32 17.07
N TYR A 76 36.42 -3.58 17.18
CA TYR A 76 35.81 -4.32 16.08
C TYR A 76 34.37 -4.62 16.47
N ALA A 77 33.41 -4.18 15.68
CA ALA A 77 31.99 -4.49 15.89
C ALA A 77 31.64 -5.80 15.18
N TYR A 78 30.81 -6.63 15.80
CA TYR A 78 30.41 -7.93 15.29
C TYR A 78 28.89 -7.99 15.18
N LEU A 79 28.40 -8.53 14.06
CA LEU A 79 26.96 -8.64 13.74
C LEU A 79 26.69 -10.05 13.24
N LYS A 80 25.67 -10.73 13.77
CA LYS A 80 25.23 -12.05 13.31
C LYS A 80 23.81 -11.98 12.77
N PHE A 81 23.53 -12.70 11.69
CA PHE A 81 22.18 -12.87 11.15
C PHE A 81 21.91 -14.34 10.82
N ASN A 82 20.67 -14.78 11.02
CA ASN A 82 20.19 -16.06 10.51
C ASN A 82 19.72 -15.87 9.06
N VAL A 83 20.39 -16.56 8.13
CA VAL A 83 20.09 -16.60 6.68
C VAL A 83 19.72 -18.02 6.21
N GLY A 84 19.46 -18.93 7.14
CA GLY A 84 19.02 -20.29 6.88
C GLY A 84 17.67 -20.31 6.14
N GLY A 85 17.53 -21.25 5.21
CA GLY A 85 16.32 -21.38 4.36
C GLY A 85 16.22 -20.37 3.21
N LEU A 86 17.16 -19.44 3.07
CA LEU A 86 17.24 -18.56 1.89
C LEU A 86 17.93 -19.28 0.73
N SER A 87 17.22 -19.46 -0.39
CA SER A 87 17.75 -20.05 -1.62
C SER A 87 17.70 -19.08 -2.79
N GLY A 88 18.72 -19.13 -3.66
CA GLY A 88 18.82 -18.24 -4.81
C GLY A 88 18.91 -16.75 -4.42
N VAL A 89 19.77 -16.42 -3.46
CA VAL A 89 20.09 -15.03 -3.07
C VAL A 89 20.69 -14.29 -4.27
N THR A 90 19.98 -13.27 -4.74
CA THR A 90 20.35 -12.42 -5.89
C THR A 90 20.87 -11.05 -5.49
N SER A 91 20.60 -10.62 -4.26
CA SER A 91 21.09 -9.37 -3.65
C SER A 91 21.10 -9.55 -2.14
N ALA A 92 22.14 -9.08 -1.44
CA ALA A 92 22.13 -8.91 0.00
C ALA A 92 22.89 -7.64 0.43
N ARG A 93 22.30 -6.87 1.32
CA ARG A 93 22.78 -5.56 1.75
C ARG A 93 22.77 -5.47 3.28
N LEU A 94 23.95 -5.38 3.88
CA LEU A 94 24.12 -5.11 5.30
C LEU A 94 23.96 -3.60 5.53
N ARG A 95 23.00 -3.21 6.37
CA ARG A 95 22.66 -1.82 6.64
C ARG A 95 22.94 -1.50 8.09
N VAL A 96 23.82 -0.54 8.33
CA VAL A 96 24.18 -0.10 9.68
C VAL A 96 24.03 1.41 9.82
N TYR A 97 23.24 1.83 10.79
CA TYR A 97 22.99 3.25 11.05
C TYR A 97 24.10 3.85 11.90
N GLY A 98 24.68 4.98 11.47
CA GLY A 98 25.69 5.69 12.24
C GLY A 98 26.57 6.61 11.41
N SER A 99 27.65 7.10 12.02
CA SER A 99 28.63 8.01 11.41
C SER A 99 30.06 7.79 11.91
N ALA A 100 31.02 8.28 11.15
CA ALA A 100 32.43 8.28 11.48
C ALA A 100 32.92 9.68 11.86
N SER A 101 33.90 9.78 12.75
CA SER A 101 34.50 11.06 13.18
C SER A 101 35.26 11.79 12.06
N SER A 102 35.48 11.14 10.92
CA SER A 102 36.01 11.72 9.68
C SER A 102 35.63 10.82 8.50
N ASN A 103 35.76 11.32 7.27
CA ASN A 103 35.50 10.50 6.08
C ASN A 103 36.45 9.29 6.04
N THR A 104 35.90 8.09 5.95
CA THR A 104 36.63 6.82 5.95
C THR A 104 35.83 5.78 5.14
N THR A 105 36.39 4.60 4.93
CA THR A 105 35.67 3.46 4.36
C THR A 105 35.31 2.51 5.49
N LEU A 106 34.02 2.22 5.68
CA LEU A 106 33.55 1.14 6.54
C LEU A 106 33.59 -0.17 5.76
N MET A 107 34.14 -1.22 6.35
CA MET A 107 34.45 -2.50 5.70
C MET A 107 33.84 -3.64 6.52
N ALA A 108 33.06 -4.49 5.87
CA ALA A 108 32.50 -5.70 6.47
C ALA A 108 33.32 -6.91 6.02
N TYR A 109 33.96 -7.60 6.97
CA TYR A 109 34.71 -8.82 6.76
C TYR A 109 33.92 -10.03 7.25
N GLN A 110 34.20 -11.19 6.65
CA GLN A 110 33.73 -12.48 7.12
C GLN A 110 34.34 -12.80 8.49
N THR A 111 33.62 -13.51 9.36
CA THR A 111 34.19 -14.05 10.61
C THR A 111 33.44 -15.32 11.02
N GLY A 112 34.01 -16.10 11.94
CA GLY A 112 33.39 -17.37 12.37
C GLY A 112 32.28 -17.16 13.40
N ASP A 113 31.27 -18.03 13.39
CA ASP A 113 30.01 -17.87 14.15
C ASP A 113 30.08 -18.30 15.62
N ALA A 114 31.22 -18.85 16.05
CA ALA A 114 31.46 -19.35 17.41
C ALA A 114 31.73 -18.22 18.43
N TRP A 115 30.74 -17.33 18.60
CA TRP A 115 30.67 -16.26 19.60
C TRP A 115 29.22 -16.04 20.02
N SER A 116 28.97 -15.33 21.11
CA SER A 116 27.63 -14.84 21.47
C SER A 116 27.65 -13.38 21.91
N GLU A 117 26.52 -12.69 21.74
CA GLU A 117 26.28 -11.31 22.17
C GLU A 117 26.72 -11.08 23.63
N SER A 118 26.33 -12.00 24.52
CA SER A 118 26.62 -11.99 25.96
C SER A 118 28.02 -12.45 26.38
N SER A 119 28.86 -12.94 25.45
CA SER A 119 30.17 -13.51 25.78
C SER A 119 31.36 -12.97 24.97
N LEU A 120 31.11 -12.19 23.90
CA LEU A 120 32.17 -11.62 23.08
C LEU A 120 33.03 -10.62 23.89
N THR A 121 34.35 -10.79 23.84
CA THR A 121 35.37 -9.90 24.40
C THR A 121 36.53 -9.78 23.40
N TRP A 122 37.51 -8.90 23.63
CA TRP A 122 38.71 -8.88 22.78
C TRP A 122 39.52 -10.18 22.85
N SER A 123 39.46 -10.88 23.98
CA SER A 123 40.28 -12.07 24.26
C SER A 123 39.76 -13.34 23.57
N ASN A 124 38.46 -13.41 23.24
CA ASN A 124 37.82 -14.56 22.60
C ASN A 124 37.13 -14.24 21.26
N LYS A 125 37.23 -13.00 20.75
CA LYS A 125 36.66 -12.62 19.44
C LYS A 125 37.14 -13.55 18.31
N PRO A 126 36.27 -13.89 17.35
CA PRO A 126 36.66 -14.69 16.19
C PRO A 126 37.58 -13.89 15.26
N ALA A 127 38.34 -14.62 14.44
CA ALA A 127 39.32 -14.05 13.52
C ALA A 127 38.67 -13.27 12.37
N VAL A 128 39.34 -12.22 11.90
CA VAL A 128 38.92 -11.44 10.73
C VAL A 128 39.28 -12.22 9.47
N GLY A 129 38.28 -12.55 8.66
CA GLY A 129 38.41 -13.30 7.42
C GLY A 129 38.52 -12.42 6.18
N SER A 130 38.02 -12.90 5.05
CA SER A 130 38.02 -12.16 3.77
C SER A 130 37.09 -10.95 3.82
N LEU A 131 37.35 -9.94 2.98
CA LEU A 131 36.44 -8.81 2.81
C LEU A 131 35.14 -9.28 2.13
N ALA A 132 33.99 -9.02 2.75
CA ALA A 132 32.67 -9.29 2.17
C ALA A 132 32.13 -8.07 1.39
N GLY A 133 32.43 -6.86 1.84
CA GLY A 133 32.04 -5.61 1.16
C GLY A 133 32.53 -4.35 1.90
N SER A 134 32.34 -3.18 1.28
CA SER A 134 32.70 -1.89 1.89
C SER A 134 31.87 -0.72 1.38
N VAL A 135 31.71 0.33 2.19
CA VAL A 135 30.99 1.57 1.85
C VAL A 135 31.73 2.82 2.38
N PRO A 136 31.75 3.95 1.66
CA PRO A 136 32.20 5.22 2.20
C PRO A 136 31.25 5.73 3.30
N ILE A 137 31.80 6.06 4.47
CA ILE A 137 31.10 6.65 5.61
C ILE A 137 31.70 8.03 5.94
N ASN A 138 30.85 8.95 6.42
CA ASN A 138 31.22 10.32 6.73
C ASN A 138 30.68 10.73 8.11
N THR A 139 30.76 12.03 8.42
CA THR A 139 30.34 12.60 9.71
C THR A 139 28.83 12.72 9.89
N THR A 140 28.02 12.44 8.88
CA THR A 140 26.55 12.49 8.95
C THR A 140 25.99 11.13 9.35
N ALA A 141 25.18 11.07 10.41
CA ALA A 141 24.51 9.84 10.82
C ALA A 141 23.42 9.45 9.80
N LYS A 142 23.51 8.24 9.27
CA LYS A 142 22.57 7.66 8.29
C LYS A 142 22.73 6.14 8.27
N TYR A 143 21.84 5.44 7.56
CA TYR A 143 22.16 4.06 7.13
C TYR A 143 23.32 4.08 6.13
N ASN A 144 24.30 3.23 6.39
CA ASN A 144 25.42 2.94 5.50
C ASN A 144 25.21 1.52 4.98
N ASP A 145 24.98 1.41 3.68
CA ASP A 145 24.56 0.19 3.00
C ASP A 145 25.79 -0.47 2.35
N ILE A 146 26.14 -1.67 2.81
CA ILE A 146 27.26 -2.49 2.30
C ILE A 146 26.68 -3.64 1.48
N ASP A 147 27.05 -3.73 0.20
CA ASP A 147 26.77 -4.94 -0.60
C ASP A 147 27.61 -6.10 -0.06
N VAL A 148 26.92 -7.16 0.36
CA VAL A 148 27.48 -8.39 0.92
C VAL A 148 26.93 -9.63 0.21
N THR A 149 26.33 -9.45 -0.97
CA THR A 149 25.58 -10.45 -1.74
C THR A 149 26.33 -11.78 -1.87
N ALA A 150 27.61 -11.73 -2.25
CA ALA A 150 28.43 -12.93 -2.46
C ALA A 150 28.64 -13.73 -1.18
N TYR A 151 28.86 -13.07 -0.04
CA TYR A 151 29.09 -13.75 1.24
C TYR A 151 27.78 -14.33 1.80
N VAL A 152 26.70 -13.53 1.81
CA VAL A 152 25.39 -13.99 2.28
C VAL A 152 24.85 -15.13 1.43
N SER A 153 25.02 -15.09 0.11
CA SER A 153 24.64 -16.20 -0.78
C SER A 153 25.42 -17.49 -0.47
N ALA A 154 26.72 -17.39 -0.15
CA ALA A 154 27.54 -18.53 0.24
C ALA A 154 27.16 -19.12 1.62
N GLN A 155 26.79 -18.27 2.59
CA GLN A 155 26.37 -18.72 3.92
C GLN A 155 24.94 -19.27 3.96
N ALA A 156 24.03 -18.67 3.19
CA ALA A 156 22.68 -19.18 3.00
C ALA A 156 22.66 -20.58 2.33
N ALA A 157 23.62 -20.86 1.44
CA ALA A 157 23.87 -22.18 0.87
C ALA A 157 24.71 -23.12 1.77
N GLY A 158 25.15 -22.64 2.95
CA GLY A 158 26.02 -23.33 3.89
C GLY A 158 25.31 -23.71 5.18
N ASP A 159 25.78 -23.16 6.30
CA ASP A 159 25.26 -23.38 7.65
C ASP A 159 24.08 -22.45 8.02
N GLY A 160 23.68 -21.53 7.14
CA GLY A 160 22.58 -20.61 7.37
C GLY A 160 22.88 -19.51 8.40
N THR A 161 24.12 -19.34 8.83
CA THR A 161 24.53 -18.25 9.73
C THR A 161 25.49 -17.33 9.00
N VAL A 162 25.34 -16.01 9.14
CA VAL A 162 26.32 -15.06 8.61
C VAL A 162 26.80 -14.12 9.72
N SER A 163 28.07 -14.28 10.10
CA SER A 163 28.76 -13.37 11.02
C SER A 163 29.64 -12.38 10.25
N PHE A 164 29.46 -11.09 10.52
CA PHE A 164 30.31 -10.01 10.05
C PHE A 164 31.19 -9.48 11.18
N VAL A 165 32.40 -9.06 10.83
CA VAL A 165 33.21 -8.15 11.65
C VAL A 165 33.46 -6.86 10.89
N LEU A 166 33.13 -5.73 11.52
CA LEU A 166 33.25 -4.39 10.94
C LEU A 166 34.56 -3.72 11.36
N GLN A 167 35.19 -3.12 10.36
CA GLN A 167 36.47 -2.40 10.45
C GLN A 167 36.45 -1.19 9.52
N GLU A 168 37.52 -0.39 9.55
CA GLU A 168 37.63 0.84 8.77
C GLU A 168 39.03 1.07 8.20
N SER A 169 39.15 1.92 7.19
CA SER A 169 40.42 2.09 6.45
C SER A 169 41.49 2.96 7.14
N VAL A 170 41.14 3.87 8.07
CA VAL A 170 42.06 4.94 8.53
C VAL A 170 42.01 5.32 10.03
N GLY A 171 41.64 4.39 10.92
CA GLY A 171 41.80 4.57 12.39
C GLY A 171 41.04 5.76 12.98
N LYS A 172 39.80 5.98 12.53
CA LYS A 172 38.87 6.99 13.05
C LYS A 172 38.01 6.39 14.16
N TYR A 173 36.99 7.12 14.57
CA TYR A 173 36.03 6.64 15.54
C TYR A 173 34.68 6.58 14.86
N THR A 174 34.21 5.36 14.60
CA THR A 174 32.92 5.12 13.95
C THR A 174 31.94 4.58 14.98
N THR A 175 30.82 5.28 15.14
CA THR A 175 29.73 4.91 16.05
C THR A 175 28.57 4.42 15.20
N LEU A 176 28.15 3.18 15.45
CA LEU A 176 27.01 2.56 14.80
C LEU A 176 25.98 2.16 15.88
N ASN A 177 24.70 2.16 15.52
CA ASN A 177 23.66 1.59 16.37
C ASN A 177 23.78 0.07 16.46
N SER A 178 23.35 -0.47 17.59
CA SER A 178 23.20 -1.90 17.87
C SER A 178 21.73 -2.33 17.85
N SER A 179 21.49 -3.62 18.11
CA SER A 179 20.16 -4.25 18.24
C SER A 179 19.34 -3.67 19.40
N GLU A 180 19.97 -3.27 20.51
CA GLU A 180 19.28 -2.64 21.66
C GLU A 180 18.81 -1.22 21.36
N ASN A 181 19.29 -0.60 20.27
CA ASN A 181 18.77 0.68 19.82
C ASN A 181 17.55 0.49 18.90
N ALA A 182 16.36 0.54 19.51
CA ALA A 182 15.09 0.48 18.79
C ALA A 182 14.93 1.54 17.68
N SER A 183 15.72 2.62 17.69
CA SER A 183 15.78 3.60 16.61
C SER A 183 16.91 3.26 15.65
N ASN A 184 16.56 2.73 14.47
CA ASN A 184 17.49 2.35 13.40
C ASN A 184 18.54 1.28 13.82
N PRO A 185 18.12 0.05 14.18
CA PRO A 185 19.04 -1.05 14.46
C PRO A 185 19.73 -1.57 13.17
N PRO A 186 20.79 -2.39 13.29
CA PRO A 186 21.36 -3.12 12.17
C PRO A 186 20.34 -4.01 11.44
N GLN A 187 20.41 -4.04 10.11
CA GLN A 187 19.53 -4.83 9.25
C GLN A 187 20.34 -5.55 8.16
N LEU A 188 19.88 -6.72 7.75
CA LEU A 188 20.34 -7.40 6.54
C LEU A 188 19.16 -7.55 5.58
N GLU A 189 19.16 -6.77 4.50
CA GLU A 189 18.16 -6.87 3.44
C GLU A 189 18.60 -7.90 2.40
N VAL A 190 17.78 -8.91 2.11
CA VAL A 190 18.10 -9.99 1.17
C VAL A 190 16.99 -10.16 0.14
N THR A 191 17.35 -10.27 -1.13
CA THR A 191 16.43 -10.64 -2.22
C THR A 191 16.73 -12.06 -2.69
N ALA A 192 15.81 -13.00 -2.46
CA ALA A 192 15.98 -14.43 -2.72
C ALA A 192 14.87 -15.00 -3.62
N SER A 193 15.18 -16.04 -4.40
CA SER A 193 14.35 -16.51 -5.52
C SER A 193 13.34 -17.62 -5.14
N GLY A 194 12.94 -17.67 -3.87
CA GLY A 194 12.05 -18.69 -3.30
C GLY A 194 12.74 -19.53 -2.22
N SER A 195 12.05 -19.73 -1.10
CA SER A 195 12.47 -20.58 0.02
C SER A 195 11.92 -22.00 -0.18
N GLY A 196 12.73 -23.01 0.17
CA GLY A 196 12.32 -24.42 0.10
C GLY A 196 13.46 -25.37 -0.28
N GLY A 197 14.20 -25.88 0.72
CA GLY A 197 15.26 -26.86 0.48
C GLY A 197 16.18 -27.14 1.67
N GLY A 198 15.66 -27.77 2.73
CA GLY A 198 16.50 -28.28 3.81
C GLY A 198 15.71 -28.75 5.03
N ASP A 199 14.73 -27.96 5.46
CA ASP A 199 13.87 -28.33 6.58
C ASP A 199 12.77 -29.31 6.16
N THR A 200 12.60 -30.36 6.94
CA THR A 200 11.62 -31.44 6.73
C THR A 200 10.77 -31.72 7.96
N GLN A 201 11.01 -30.99 9.04
CA GLN A 201 10.23 -31.10 10.27
C GLN A 201 9.10 -30.07 10.22
N ALA A 202 7.90 -30.50 10.61
CA ALA A 202 6.76 -29.60 10.66
C ALA A 202 6.71 -28.85 12.00
N PRO A 203 6.28 -27.57 12.00
CA PRO A 203 6.01 -26.83 13.22
C PRO A 203 5.08 -27.56 14.19
N SER A 204 5.25 -27.28 15.49
CA SER A 204 4.32 -27.73 16.53
C SER A 204 2.89 -27.26 16.23
N VAL A 205 1.89 -28.00 16.69
CA VAL A 205 0.47 -27.60 16.53
C VAL A 205 0.17 -26.33 17.32
N PRO A 206 -0.51 -25.31 16.74
CA PRO A 206 -1.00 -24.15 17.49
C PRO A 206 -1.94 -24.56 18.63
N THR A 207 -1.69 -24.04 19.84
CA THR A 207 -2.48 -24.34 21.04
C THR A 207 -3.26 -23.12 21.52
N ASN A 208 -4.21 -23.33 22.44
CA ASN A 208 -5.04 -22.27 23.03
C ASN A 208 -5.75 -21.37 22.00
N LEU A 209 -6.18 -21.94 20.87
CA LEU A 209 -7.01 -21.21 19.91
C LEU A 209 -8.32 -20.77 20.58
N THR A 210 -8.62 -19.49 20.51
CA THR A 210 -9.90 -18.90 20.94
C THR A 210 -10.55 -18.18 19.77
N ALA A 211 -11.89 -18.15 19.76
CA ALA A 211 -12.68 -17.37 18.82
C ALA A 211 -13.71 -16.54 19.59
N THR A 212 -13.73 -15.23 19.34
CA THR A 212 -14.61 -14.27 20.02
C THR A 212 -15.30 -13.41 18.99
N ALA A 213 -16.64 -13.39 18.98
CA ALA A 213 -17.39 -12.47 18.16
C ALA A 213 -17.12 -11.03 18.60
N ALA A 214 -16.55 -10.23 17.71
CA ALA A 214 -16.32 -8.81 17.90
C ALA A 214 -17.52 -7.97 17.45
N SER A 215 -18.30 -8.48 16.49
CA SER A 215 -19.53 -7.82 16.01
C SER A 215 -20.48 -8.80 15.31
N SER A 216 -21.48 -8.27 14.60
CA SER A 216 -22.39 -9.06 13.78
C SER A 216 -21.74 -9.58 12.49
N SER A 217 -20.59 -9.04 12.10
CA SER A 217 -19.86 -9.39 10.88
C SER A 217 -18.40 -9.78 11.13
N GLN A 218 -17.95 -9.79 12.40
CA GLN A 218 -16.55 -10.04 12.74
C GLN A 218 -16.37 -11.02 13.90
N ILE A 219 -15.44 -11.96 13.72
CA ILE A 219 -14.91 -12.84 14.76
C ILE A 219 -13.40 -12.62 14.84
N ASN A 220 -12.88 -12.37 16.04
CA ASN A 220 -11.44 -12.29 16.29
C ASN A 220 -10.94 -13.62 16.86
N LEU A 221 -9.79 -14.05 16.34
CA LEU A 221 -9.08 -15.28 16.68
C LEU A 221 -7.74 -14.95 17.33
N SER A 222 -7.33 -15.73 18.32
CA SER A 222 -5.97 -15.70 18.89
C SER A 222 -5.56 -17.09 19.34
N TRP A 223 -4.27 -17.39 19.30
CA TRP A 223 -3.69 -18.67 19.73
C TRP A 223 -2.30 -18.45 20.35
N SER A 224 -1.74 -19.49 20.96
CA SER A 224 -0.34 -19.51 21.40
C SER A 224 0.59 -19.83 20.24
N ALA A 225 1.77 -19.19 20.23
CA ALA A 225 2.79 -19.39 19.21
C ALA A 225 3.22 -20.87 19.13
N SER A 226 3.45 -21.34 17.91
CA SER A 226 4.09 -22.62 17.63
C SER A 226 5.61 -22.46 17.63
N SER A 227 6.32 -23.53 17.97
CA SER A 227 7.76 -23.66 17.84
C SER A 227 8.13 -24.57 16.67
N ASP A 228 9.31 -24.34 16.12
CA ASP A 228 9.89 -25.09 15.02
C ASP A 228 11.42 -25.08 15.13
N ASN A 229 12.12 -26.00 14.47
CA ASN A 229 13.58 -26.11 14.49
C ASN A 229 14.31 -25.07 13.64
N VAL A 230 13.69 -24.53 12.59
CA VAL A 230 14.22 -23.39 11.81
C VAL A 230 13.40 -22.13 12.08
N GLY A 231 12.07 -22.23 12.06
CA GLY A 231 11.18 -21.14 12.43
C GLY A 231 9.81 -21.16 11.76
N VAL A 232 8.79 -20.81 12.54
CA VAL A 232 7.43 -20.63 12.04
C VAL A 232 7.32 -19.30 11.29
N THR A 233 7.03 -19.35 10.00
CA THR A 233 6.86 -18.15 9.15
C THR A 233 5.43 -17.61 9.18
N GLY A 234 4.48 -18.44 9.58
CA GLY A 234 3.11 -17.99 9.81
C GLY A 234 2.14 -19.12 10.10
N TYR A 235 0.86 -18.77 9.97
CA TYR A 235 -0.27 -19.60 10.33
C TYR A 235 -1.34 -19.54 9.25
N ASP A 236 -1.83 -20.70 8.82
CA ASP A 236 -2.98 -20.81 7.94
C ASP A 236 -4.25 -21.00 8.77
N VAL A 237 -5.15 -20.03 8.65
CA VAL A 237 -6.45 -20.00 9.32
C VAL A 237 -7.50 -20.63 8.42
N TYR A 238 -8.29 -21.54 8.97
CA TYR A 238 -9.37 -22.22 8.26
C TYR A 238 -10.72 -21.88 8.91
N ARG A 239 -11.76 -21.73 8.08
CA ARG A 239 -13.15 -21.44 8.47
C ARG A 239 -14.08 -22.46 7.84
N ASN A 240 -14.91 -23.12 8.67
CA ASN A 240 -15.86 -24.15 8.26
C ASN A 240 -15.23 -25.25 7.39
N GLY A 241 -13.95 -25.59 7.64
CA GLY A 241 -13.17 -26.56 6.88
C GLY A 241 -12.40 -26.01 5.67
N ALA A 242 -12.75 -24.83 5.17
CA ALA A 242 -12.08 -24.19 4.04
C ALA A 242 -10.92 -23.28 4.50
N PHE A 243 -9.88 -23.12 3.68
CA PHE A 243 -8.83 -22.13 3.93
C PHE A 243 -9.42 -20.71 3.86
N LEU A 244 -9.11 -19.87 4.86
CA LEU A 244 -9.55 -18.48 4.91
C LEU A 244 -8.42 -17.53 4.48
N LYS A 245 -7.28 -17.57 5.18
CA LYS A 245 -6.10 -16.73 4.92
C LYS A 245 -4.88 -17.20 5.70
N SER A 246 -3.71 -16.70 5.33
CA SER A 246 -2.48 -16.79 6.13
C SER A 246 -2.25 -15.51 6.96
N VAL A 247 -1.61 -15.63 8.12
CA VAL A 247 -1.10 -14.51 8.93
C VAL A 247 0.28 -14.86 9.50
N THR A 248 1.11 -13.86 9.80
CA THR A 248 2.44 -14.06 10.42
C THR A 248 2.39 -14.04 11.96
N GLY A 249 1.48 -13.25 12.54
CA GLY A 249 1.24 -13.20 13.99
C GLY A 249 0.32 -14.30 14.51
N THR A 250 0.14 -14.35 15.84
CA THR A 250 -0.68 -15.37 16.53
C THR A 250 -2.15 -14.95 16.73
N SER A 251 -2.66 -14.11 15.83
CA SER A 251 -4.05 -13.63 15.84
C SER A 251 -4.55 -13.33 14.43
N ALA A 252 -5.88 -13.36 14.25
CA ALA A 252 -6.52 -13.01 13.00
C ALA A 252 -7.93 -12.46 13.24
N SER A 253 -8.31 -11.39 12.54
CA SER A 253 -9.70 -10.96 12.38
C SER A 253 -10.32 -11.64 11.16
N ASP A 254 -11.49 -12.24 11.32
CA ASP A 254 -12.34 -12.70 10.22
C ASP A 254 -13.55 -11.78 10.12
N THR A 255 -13.75 -11.15 8.95
CA THR A 255 -14.72 -10.06 8.72
C THR A 255 -15.64 -10.38 7.54
N GLY A 256 -16.71 -9.61 7.37
CA GLY A 256 -17.70 -9.84 6.31
C GLY A 256 -18.59 -11.05 6.56
N LEU A 257 -18.72 -11.47 7.82
CA LEU A 257 -19.56 -12.58 8.25
C LEU A 257 -21.04 -12.21 8.25
N ALA A 258 -21.90 -13.22 8.13
CA ALA A 258 -23.33 -13.06 8.36
C ALA A 258 -23.61 -12.94 9.86
N ALA A 259 -24.59 -12.12 10.23
CA ALA A 259 -25.04 -11.92 11.61
C ALA A 259 -25.69 -13.18 12.20
N ALA A 260 -25.62 -13.32 13.54
CA ALA A 260 -26.18 -14.44 14.29
C ALA A 260 -25.80 -15.84 13.75
N THR A 261 -24.64 -15.95 13.08
CA THR A 261 -24.22 -17.15 12.36
C THR A 261 -23.00 -17.78 13.05
N ALA A 262 -23.06 -19.10 13.25
CA ALA A 262 -21.97 -19.87 13.85
C ALA A 262 -20.90 -20.20 12.81
N TYR A 263 -19.64 -19.93 13.16
CA TYR A 263 -18.47 -20.27 12.36
C TYR A 263 -17.49 -21.10 13.19
N ALA A 264 -16.90 -22.11 12.57
CA ALA A 264 -15.92 -23.00 13.18
C ALA A 264 -14.52 -22.75 12.59
N TYR A 265 -13.51 -22.68 13.44
CA TYR A 265 -12.15 -22.31 13.08
C TYR A 265 -11.12 -23.29 13.62
N PHE A 266 -10.11 -23.59 12.81
CA PHE A 266 -8.85 -24.19 13.27
C PHE A 266 -7.68 -23.52 12.57
N VAL A 267 -6.48 -23.67 13.13
CA VAL A 267 -5.26 -23.04 12.63
C VAL A 267 -4.17 -24.08 12.45
N LYS A 268 -3.35 -23.96 11.41
CA LYS A 268 -2.09 -24.69 11.22
C LYS A 268 -0.92 -23.73 11.26
N ALA A 269 0.19 -24.10 11.87
CA ALA A 269 1.46 -23.39 11.70
C ALA A 269 2.17 -23.88 10.43
N LYS A 270 2.98 -23.01 9.81
CA LYS A 270 3.86 -23.35 8.68
C LYS A 270 5.23 -22.66 8.80
N ASP A 271 6.23 -23.30 8.22
CA ASP A 271 7.62 -22.84 8.20
C ASP A 271 7.99 -22.19 6.84
N ALA A 272 9.28 -21.96 6.60
CA ALA A 272 9.80 -21.43 5.35
C ALA A 272 9.95 -22.49 4.24
N ALA A 273 10.10 -23.76 4.61
CA ALA A 273 10.31 -24.87 3.68
C ALA A 273 9.01 -25.47 3.12
N GLY A 274 7.85 -25.08 3.67
CA GLY A 274 6.53 -25.54 3.27
C GLY A 274 5.99 -26.70 4.09
N ASN A 275 6.63 -27.10 5.19
CA ASN A 275 6.01 -28.05 6.11
C ASN A 275 4.92 -27.33 6.92
N ALA A 276 3.86 -28.06 7.26
CA ALA A 276 2.72 -27.54 7.99
C ALA A 276 2.32 -28.47 9.12
N SER A 277 1.98 -27.90 10.27
CA SER A 277 1.49 -28.65 11.42
C SER A 277 0.16 -29.36 11.09
N THR A 278 -0.22 -30.36 11.90
CA THR A 278 -1.63 -30.75 11.97
C THR A 278 -2.46 -29.57 12.48
N GLY A 279 -3.78 -29.56 12.21
CA GLY A 279 -4.66 -28.50 12.68
C GLY A 279 -4.77 -28.48 14.21
N SER A 280 -4.93 -27.29 14.78
CA SER A 280 -5.34 -27.09 16.17
C SER A 280 -6.68 -27.76 16.46
N SER A 281 -7.06 -27.83 17.75
CA SER A 281 -8.46 -28.04 18.12
C SER A 281 -9.36 -27.02 17.43
N THR A 282 -10.48 -27.47 16.86
CA THR A 282 -11.49 -26.59 16.29
C THR A 282 -12.25 -25.86 17.40
N VAL A 283 -12.41 -24.55 17.28
CA VAL A 283 -13.31 -23.75 18.13
C VAL A 283 -14.42 -23.12 17.30
N SER A 284 -15.56 -22.84 17.91
CA SER A 284 -16.67 -22.16 17.25
C SER A 284 -17.03 -20.87 17.96
N ALA A 285 -17.35 -19.84 17.18
CA ALA A 285 -17.96 -18.61 17.68
C ALA A 285 -19.14 -18.23 16.78
N THR A 286 -20.17 -17.67 17.39
CA THR A 286 -21.34 -17.14 16.69
C THR A 286 -21.23 -15.64 16.66
N THR A 287 -21.25 -15.02 15.47
CA THR A 287 -21.33 -13.56 15.35
C THR A 287 -22.50 -13.03 16.17
N SER A 288 -22.41 -11.81 16.70
CA SER A 288 -23.55 -11.25 17.41
C SER A 288 -24.74 -11.11 16.44
N GLY A 289 -25.97 -11.06 16.98
CA GLY A 289 -27.05 -10.47 16.18
C GLY A 289 -26.67 -9.04 15.80
N GLY A 290 -27.05 -8.58 14.60
CA GLY A 290 -27.00 -7.16 14.25
C GLY A 290 -27.76 -6.40 15.33
N GLY A 291 -27.06 -5.54 16.08
CA GLY A 291 -27.47 -5.18 17.43
C GLY A 291 -28.84 -4.50 17.48
N THR A 292 -29.85 -5.18 18.02
CA THR A 292 -31.23 -4.66 18.13
C THR A 292 -31.34 -3.43 19.04
N GLY A 293 -30.33 -3.16 19.88
CA GLY A 293 -30.21 -1.90 20.63
C GLY A 293 -29.82 -0.70 19.76
N SER A 294 -28.84 -0.85 18.85
CA SER A 294 -28.35 0.24 17.98
C SER A 294 -29.21 0.43 16.73
N CYS A 295 -29.93 -0.60 16.28
CA CYS A 295 -30.75 -0.61 15.07
C CYS A 295 -32.26 -0.37 15.32
N SER A 296 -32.65 0.08 16.52
CA SER A 296 -34.04 0.41 16.81
C SER A 296 -34.55 1.52 15.88
N GLY A 297 -35.66 1.28 15.18
CA GLY A 297 -36.21 2.21 14.18
C GLY A 297 -35.45 2.30 12.86
N ALA A 298 -34.46 1.43 12.61
CA ALA A 298 -33.69 1.45 11.37
C ALA A 298 -34.53 1.04 10.13
N LEU A 299 -34.30 1.75 9.03
CA LEU A 299 -34.91 1.54 7.72
C LEU A 299 -34.35 0.27 7.09
N ALA A 300 -35.23 -0.71 6.83
CA ALA A 300 -34.86 -2.05 6.39
C ALA A 300 -35.38 -2.43 4.98
N THR A 301 -35.83 -1.46 4.17
CA THR A 301 -36.24 -1.69 2.76
C THR A 301 -35.86 -0.51 1.87
N THR A 302 -35.60 -0.75 0.57
CA THR A 302 -35.35 0.32 -0.41
C THR A 302 -36.43 1.40 -0.37
N THR A 303 -37.71 1.00 -0.37
CA THR A 303 -38.85 1.93 -0.37
C THR A 303 -38.87 2.81 0.87
N ALA A 304 -38.57 2.26 2.05
CA ALA A 304 -38.47 3.04 3.28
C ALA A 304 -37.31 4.05 3.22
N ILE A 305 -36.13 3.63 2.71
CA ILE A 305 -34.95 4.50 2.56
C ILE A 305 -35.25 5.65 1.57
N GLN A 306 -35.75 5.34 0.37
CA GLN A 306 -36.08 6.36 -0.62
C GLN A 306 -37.17 7.32 -0.12
N ASN A 307 -38.20 6.82 0.57
CA ASN A 307 -39.25 7.70 1.12
C ASN A 307 -38.71 8.60 2.24
N ALA A 308 -37.88 8.07 3.13
CA ALA A 308 -37.31 8.85 4.23
C ALA A 308 -36.30 9.91 3.73
N LEU A 309 -35.54 9.62 2.67
CA LEU A 309 -34.69 10.59 1.98
C LEU A 309 -35.52 11.74 1.37
N LYS A 310 -36.64 11.43 0.67
CA LYS A 310 -37.56 12.45 0.11
C LYS A 310 -38.23 13.32 1.17
N SER A 311 -38.46 12.78 2.38
CA SER A 311 -39.07 13.50 3.50
C SER A 311 -38.06 14.02 4.53
N ALA A 312 -36.77 14.05 4.20
CA ALA A 312 -35.74 14.48 5.13
C ALA A 312 -35.85 15.97 5.45
N ALA A 313 -35.46 16.35 6.67
CA ALA A 313 -35.50 17.73 7.16
C ALA A 313 -34.31 17.97 8.11
N PRO A 314 -33.88 19.22 8.36
CA PRO A 314 -32.75 19.53 9.25
C PRO A 314 -32.84 18.81 10.60
N GLY A 315 -31.76 18.13 10.99
CA GLY A 315 -31.67 17.34 12.22
C GLY A 315 -32.19 15.91 12.13
N ALA A 316 -32.77 15.48 11.00
CA ALA A 316 -33.21 14.11 10.82
C ALA A 316 -32.03 13.12 10.82
N THR A 317 -32.19 11.99 11.51
CA THR A 317 -31.26 10.84 11.45
C THR A 317 -31.94 9.68 10.74
N LEU A 318 -31.48 9.41 9.53
CA LEU A 318 -31.91 8.34 8.64
C LEU A 318 -31.01 7.13 8.90
N LEU A 319 -31.46 6.27 9.79
CA LEU A 319 -30.74 5.10 10.26
C LEU A 319 -31.07 3.89 9.37
N LEU A 320 -30.08 3.23 8.78
CA LEU A 320 -30.25 2.07 7.89
C LEU A 320 -29.85 0.78 8.59
N ALA A 321 -30.65 -0.28 8.42
CA ALA A 321 -30.32 -1.61 8.90
C ALA A 321 -29.24 -2.27 8.02
N PRO A 322 -28.47 -3.26 8.54
CA PRO A 322 -27.59 -4.06 7.71
C PRO A 322 -28.39 -4.78 6.62
N GLY A 323 -27.88 -4.74 5.38
CA GLY A 323 -28.55 -5.33 4.23
C GLY A 323 -28.15 -4.66 2.91
N THR A 324 -28.66 -5.21 1.81
CA THR A 324 -28.38 -4.73 0.46
C THR A 324 -29.65 -4.19 -0.18
N TYR A 325 -29.67 -2.88 -0.42
CA TYR A 325 -30.80 -2.14 -0.93
C TYR A 325 -30.57 -1.80 -2.40
N THR A 326 -31.28 -2.50 -3.28
CA THR A 326 -31.27 -2.20 -4.72
C THR A 326 -32.24 -1.05 -4.96
N GLY A 327 -31.72 0.12 -5.33
CA GLY A 327 -32.45 1.35 -5.58
C GLY A 327 -33.17 1.34 -6.93
N SER A 328 -34.07 2.31 -7.13
CA SER A 328 -34.77 2.52 -8.40
C SER A 328 -34.93 4.00 -8.70
N ARG A 329 -34.44 4.44 -9.86
CA ARG A 329 -34.49 5.83 -10.34
C ARG A 329 -35.92 6.36 -10.48
N SER A 330 -36.88 5.49 -10.82
CA SER A 330 -38.29 5.88 -10.98
C SER A 330 -39.01 6.18 -9.66
N THR A 331 -38.45 5.80 -8.51
CA THR A 331 -39.07 5.95 -7.18
C THR A 331 -38.23 6.75 -6.19
N SER A 332 -36.98 7.07 -6.52
CA SER A 332 -36.06 7.87 -5.70
C SER A 332 -36.54 9.31 -5.50
N GLY A 333 -37.26 9.87 -6.48
CA GLY A 333 -37.70 11.27 -6.47
C GLY A 333 -36.62 12.25 -6.91
N ASP A 334 -35.55 11.78 -7.54
CA ASP A 334 -34.52 12.63 -8.15
C ASP A 334 -35.08 13.45 -9.33
N PRO A 335 -35.03 14.79 -9.31
CA PRO A 335 -35.40 15.64 -10.44
C PRO A 335 -34.55 15.40 -11.70
N GLY A 336 -33.27 15.02 -11.55
CA GLY A 336 -32.39 14.67 -12.67
C GLY A 336 -32.68 13.28 -13.24
N GLY A 337 -33.20 12.38 -12.40
CA GLY A 337 -33.58 11.02 -12.76
C GLY A 337 -32.43 10.01 -12.84
N GLN A 338 -31.22 10.33 -12.35
CA GLN A 338 -30.07 9.41 -12.33
C GLN A 338 -29.89 8.71 -10.97
N GLY A 339 -30.23 9.37 -9.87
CA GLY A 339 -30.06 8.89 -8.50
C GLY A 339 -30.92 7.68 -8.17
N LEU A 340 -30.28 6.57 -7.83
CA LEU A 340 -30.92 5.38 -7.25
C LEU A 340 -31.40 5.65 -5.82
N PHE A 341 -30.62 6.45 -5.08
CA PHE A 341 -30.98 7.06 -3.82
C PHE A 341 -30.69 8.57 -3.96
N TYR A 342 -31.63 9.42 -3.57
CA TYR A 342 -31.58 10.86 -3.82
C TYR A 342 -31.77 11.67 -2.53
N ALA A 343 -30.82 12.55 -2.22
CA ALA A 343 -30.72 13.32 -0.98
C ALA A 343 -30.75 14.83 -1.28
N GLY A 344 -31.95 15.35 -1.59
CA GLY A 344 -32.12 16.74 -2.03
C GLY A 344 -32.65 17.76 -1.00
N ALA A 345 -32.93 17.34 0.23
CA ALA A 345 -33.26 18.27 1.31
C ALA A 345 -31.97 18.85 1.91
N SER A 346 -31.89 20.15 2.23
CA SER A 346 -30.74 20.70 2.97
C SER A 346 -30.93 20.63 4.49
N GLY A 347 -29.87 20.28 5.21
CA GLY A 347 -29.72 20.50 6.65
C GLY A 347 -29.24 21.92 6.98
N THR A 348 -28.74 22.11 8.19
CA THR A 348 -28.00 23.31 8.58
C THR A 348 -26.74 22.94 9.38
N ALA A 349 -25.82 23.90 9.58
CA ALA A 349 -24.63 23.71 10.41
C ALA A 349 -24.94 23.23 11.84
N SER A 350 -26.08 23.64 12.41
CA SER A 350 -26.55 23.24 13.73
C SER A 350 -27.42 21.98 13.72
N ASN A 351 -28.14 21.74 12.63
CA ASN A 351 -29.07 20.61 12.46
C ASN A 351 -28.76 19.89 11.12
N PRO A 352 -27.62 19.19 11.02
CA PRO A 352 -27.28 18.43 9.82
C PRO A 352 -28.26 17.27 9.62
N ILE A 353 -28.39 16.79 8.37
CA ILE A 353 -29.15 15.57 8.08
C ILE A 353 -28.18 14.39 8.07
N VAL A 354 -28.43 13.36 8.88
CA VAL A 354 -27.52 12.21 8.99
C VAL A 354 -28.11 11.02 8.26
N LEU A 355 -27.35 10.40 7.34
CA LEU A 355 -27.69 9.13 6.70
C LEU A 355 -26.63 8.10 7.08
N LYS A 356 -26.99 7.06 7.84
CA LYS A 356 -25.98 6.15 8.39
C LYS A 356 -26.44 4.70 8.59
N SER A 357 -25.52 3.74 8.51
CA SER A 357 -25.77 2.39 9.04
C SER A 357 -25.93 2.43 10.56
N CYS A 358 -26.80 1.60 11.12
CA CYS A 358 -26.85 1.36 12.57
C CYS A 358 -25.75 0.42 13.08
N ASP A 359 -25.13 -0.35 12.18
CA ASP A 359 -23.98 -1.22 12.48
C ASP A 359 -22.86 -0.88 11.48
N PRO A 360 -21.86 -0.08 11.87
CA PRO A 360 -20.71 0.25 11.01
C PRO A 360 -19.81 -0.94 10.69
N SER A 361 -19.88 -2.03 11.47
CA SER A 361 -19.15 -3.26 11.15
C SER A 361 -19.84 -4.09 10.07
N ASN A 362 -21.16 -3.93 9.92
CA ASN A 362 -22.00 -4.58 8.92
C ASN A 362 -22.79 -3.51 8.13
N PRO A 363 -22.09 -2.66 7.37
CA PRO A 363 -22.67 -1.44 6.80
C PRO A 363 -23.77 -1.74 5.78
N ALA A 364 -24.83 -0.93 5.81
CA ALA A 364 -25.87 -0.95 4.80
C ALA A 364 -25.29 -0.66 3.41
N THR A 365 -25.66 -1.49 2.43
CA THR A 365 -25.19 -1.39 1.04
C THR A 365 -26.29 -0.81 0.14
N LEU A 366 -26.01 0.35 -0.45
CA LEU A 366 -26.84 0.99 -1.47
C LEU A 366 -26.32 0.61 -2.87
N ARG A 367 -27.19 0.10 -3.75
CA ARG A 367 -26.77 -0.30 -5.10
C ARG A 367 -27.81 -0.14 -6.18
N GLY A 368 -27.37 -0.20 -7.43
CA GLY A 368 -28.20 -0.41 -8.62
C GLY A 368 -28.19 -1.87 -9.09
N THR A 369 -28.53 -2.07 -10.36
CA THR A 369 -28.55 -3.38 -11.04
C THR A 369 -27.48 -3.53 -12.12
N ALA A 370 -26.86 -2.43 -12.55
CA ALA A 370 -25.89 -2.38 -13.64
C ALA A 370 -24.85 -1.27 -13.39
N VAL A 371 -23.76 -1.29 -14.15
CA VAL A 371 -22.69 -0.28 -14.10
C VAL A 371 -22.65 0.62 -15.35
N ASN A 372 -23.65 0.55 -16.22
CA ASN A 372 -23.64 1.19 -17.54
C ASN A 372 -25.03 1.67 -17.99
N ASP A 373 -25.88 2.06 -17.05
CA ASP A 373 -27.28 2.44 -17.27
C ASP A 373 -27.56 3.94 -17.03
N GLY A 374 -26.52 4.75 -16.78
CA GLY A 374 -26.62 6.17 -16.41
C GLY A 374 -27.08 6.41 -14.96
N SER A 375 -26.98 5.42 -14.08
CA SER A 375 -27.36 5.58 -12.66
C SER A 375 -26.25 6.19 -11.79
N TYR A 376 -26.66 6.99 -10.80
CA TYR A 376 -25.82 7.40 -9.68
C TYR A 376 -26.23 6.58 -8.44
N GLY A 377 -25.27 5.98 -7.75
CA GLY A 377 -25.52 5.17 -6.54
C GLY A 377 -26.18 5.97 -5.42
N LEU A 378 -25.61 7.13 -5.11
CA LEU A 378 -26.21 8.15 -4.26
C LEU A 378 -26.05 9.52 -4.95
N HIS A 379 -27.15 10.23 -5.14
CA HIS A 379 -27.16 11.59 -5.68
C HIS A 379 -27.51 12.57 -4.55
N LEU A 380 -26.62 13.52 -4.27
CA LEU A 380 -26.66 14.43 -3.13
C LEU A 380 -26.67 15.87 -3.63
N THR A 381 -27.81 16.54 -3.50
CA THR A 381 -28.01 17.93 -3.97
C THR A 381 -28.33 18.92 -2.84
N GLY A 382 -28.61 18.39 -1.65
CA GLY A 382 -28.78 19.20 -0.43
C GLY A 382 -27.45 19.53 0.26
N ASP A 383 -27.51 20.51 1.16
CA ASP A 383 -26.39 20.93 2.02
C ASP A 383 -26.40 20.22 3.37
N TYR A 384 -25.26 20.23 4.07
CA TYR A 384 -25.11 19.78 5.47
C TYR A 384 -25.58 18.34 5.77
N TRP A 385 -25.39 17.42 4.82
CA TRP A 385 -25.53 15.99 5.08
C TRP A 385 -24.30 15.40 5.77
N GLN A 386 -24.54 14.36 6.55
CA GLN A 386 -23.52 13.48 7.12
C GLN A 386 -23.85 12.05 6.68
N VAL A 387 -23.24 11.61 5.57
CA VAL A 387 -23.37 10.25 5.04
C VAL A 387 -22.28 9.39 5.69
N ARG A 388 -22.65 8.37 6.45
CA ARG A 388 -21.70 7.61 7.28
C ARG A 388 -21.89 6.10 7.28
N ASP A 389 -20.79 5.37 7.34
CA ASP A 389 -20.81 3.93 7.61
C ASP A 389 -21.61 3.13 6.55
N LEU A 390 -21.49 3.49 5.27
CA LEU A 390 -22.26 2.90 4.16
C LEU A 390 -21.37 2.32 3.06
N ILE A 391 -21.89 1.33 2.33
CA ILE A 391 -21.34 0.88 1.04
C ILE A 391 -22.20 1.43 -0.09
N VAL A 392 -21.57 1.96 -1.15
CA VAL A 392 -22.22 2.32 -2.42
C VAL A 392 -21.56 1.53 -3.55
N THR A 393 -22.34 0.76 -4.32
CA THR A 393 -21.79 -0.15 -5.34
C THR A 393 -22.74 -0.37 -6.51
N THR A 394 -22.22 -0.85 -7.65
CA THR A 394 -23.02 -1.35 -8.78
C THR A 394 -24.02 -0.30 -9.29
N ALA A 395 -23.47 0.84 -9.67
CA ALA A 395 -24.12 1.93 -10.38
C ALA A 395 -23.16 2.41 -11.48
N GLN A 396 -23.60 3.22 -12.44
CA GLN A 396 -22.65 3.80 -13.39
C GLN A 396 -21.69 4.76 -12.69
N LYS A 397 -22.20 5.65 -11.83
CA LYS A 397 -21.37 6.53 -10.99
C LYS A 397 -21.67 6.28 -9.51
N GLY A 398 -20.69 6.43 -8.63
CA GLY A 398 -20.85 6.11 -7.20
C GLY A 398 -21.68 7.13 -6.42
N ILE A 399 -21.01 8.12 -5.80
CA ILE A 399 -21.64 9.21 -5.05
C ILE A 399 -21.43 10.51 -5.83
N ILE A 400 -22.52 11.13 -6.27
CA ILE A 400 -22.49 12.41 -6.99
C ILE A 400 -23.00 13.51 -6.06
N LEU A 401 -22.19 14.55 -5.87
CA LEU A 401 -22.61 15.83 -5.31
C LEU A 401 -22.78 16.81 -6.47
N ASP A 402 -24.01 17.27 -6.70
CA ASP A 402 -24.32 18.37 -7.63
C ASP A 402 -24.85 19.53 -6.78
N HIS A 403 -24.21 20.71 -6.86
CA HIS A 403 -24.52 21.92 -6.09
C HIS A 403 -24.74 21.78 -4.56
N GLY A 404 -24.34 20.65 -3.96
CA GLY A 404 -24.49 20.37 -2.53
C GLY A 404 -23.26 20.78 -1.73
N ASN A 405 -23.45 21.51 -0.63
CA ASN A 405 -22.35 22.14 0.11
C ASN A 405 -22.25 21.67 1.56
N ARG A 406 -21.03 21.69 2.10
CA ARG A 406 -20.74 21.40 3.52
C ARG A 406 -21.22 20.01 3.97
N ASN A 407 -21.31 19.08 3.02
CA ASN A 407 -21.61 17.68 3.24
C ASN A 407 -20.37 16.92 3.71
N VAL A 408 -20.57 15.88 4.52
CA VAL A 408 -19.51 15.00 5.00
C VAL A 408 -19.83 13.56 4.62
N LEU A 409 -18.98 12.95 3.81
CA LEU A 409 -18.94 11.52 3.51
C LEU A 409 -17.84 10.91 4.39
N SER A 410 -18.21 10.15 5.42
CA SER A 410 -17.27 9.66 6.45
C SER A 410 -17.40 8.15 6.61
N ASN A 411 -16.30 7.40 6.52
CA ASN A 411 -16.34 5.93 6.55
C ASN A 411 -17.32 5.33 5.52
N VAL A 412 -17.29 5.85 4.28
CA VAL A 412 -18.04 5.26 3.16
C VAL A 412 -17.11 4.38 2.32
N THR A 413 -17.65 3.30 1.77
CA THR A 413 -16.96 2.44 0.81
C THR A 413 -17.63 2.53 -0.55
N VAL A 414 -16.93 2.98 -1.58
CA VAL A 414 -17.46 3.08 -2.94
C VAL A 414 -16.71 2.11 -3.85
N HIS A 415 -17.41 1.18 -4.51
CA HIS A 415 -16.75 0.21 -5.38
C HIS A 415 -17.62 -0.41 -6.47
N ASN A 416 -16.98 -1.04 -7.46
CA ASN A 416 -17.65 -1.70 -8.58
C ASN A 416 -18.65 -0.75 -9.27
N VAL A 417 -18.13 0.38 -9.74
CA VAL A 417 -18.88 1.41 -10.47
C VAL A 417 -18.37 1.54 -11.90
N GLY A 418 -19.24 2.00 -12.80
CA GLY A 418 -18.99 2.07 -14.24
C GLY A 418 -17.94 3.09 -14.66
N ASP A 419 -18.04 4.26 -14.06
CA ASP A 419 -17.22 5.44 -14.29
C ASP A 419 -16.59 5.80 -12.92
N GLU A 420 -16.75 7.04 -12.44
CA GLU A 420 -16.10 7.57 -11.24
C GLU A 420 -16.77 7.17 -9.90
N GLY A 421 -15.94 7.10 -8.85
CA GLY A 421 -16.35 6.77 -7.49
C GLY A 421 -17.10 7.90 -6.79
N VAL A 422 -16.46 9.04 -6.53
CA VAL A 422 -17.08 10.19 -5.85
C VAL A 422 -16.84 11.47 -6.64
N HIS A 423 -17.90 12.21 -7.00
CA HIS A 423 -17.78 13.43 -7.81
C HIS A 423 -18.30 14.65 -7.05
N PHE A 424 -17.49 15.70 -6.93
CA PHE A 424 -17.87 17.02 -6.44
C PHE A 424 -18.08 17.97 -7.62
N ARG A 425 -19.33 18.18 -8.02
CA ARG A 425 -19.71 18.81 -9.29
C ARG A 425 -20.67 19.99 -9.09
N ASP A 426 -20.84 20.79 -10.13
CA ASP A 426 -21.87 21.83 -10.24
C ASP A 426 -21.85 22.81 -9.05
N GLY A 427 -20.68 23.34 -8.72
CA GLY A 427 -20.51 24.27 -7.59
C GLY A 427 -20.44 23.65 -6.19
N SER A 428 -20.55 22.32 -6.04
CA SER A 428 -20.47 21.61 -4.75
C SER A 428 -19.20 21.96 -3.96
N SER A 429 -19.35 22.76 -2.90
CA SER A 429 -18.23 23.38 -2.17
C SER A 429 -18.20 23.08 -0.67
N TYR A 430 -17.00 23.14 -0.09
CA TYR A 430 -16.71 22.92 1.34
C TYR A 430 -17.12 21.54 1.86
N ASN A 431 -17.22 20.54 0.98
CA ASN A 431 -17.55 19.17 1.34
C ASN A 431 -16.31 18.42 1.83
N THR A 432 -16.51 17.32 2.57
CA THR A 432 -15.42 16.46 3.06
C THR A 432 -15.69 15.00 2.72
N LEU A 433 -14.74 14.33 2.08
CA LEU A 433 -14.63 12.88 2.00
C LEU A 433 -13.54 12.43 2.97
N GLU A 434 -13.88 11.62 3.97
CA GLU A 434 -12.95 11.22 5.03
C GLU A 434 -13.07 9.76 5.46
N HIS A 435 -11.96 9.18 5.94
CA HIS A 435 -11.89 7.82 6.51
C HIS A 435 -12.50 6.73 5.61
N SER A 436 -12.50 6.97 4.30
CA SER A 436 -13.31 6.23 3.33
C SER A 436 -12.45 5.30 2.47
N LYS A 437 -13.10 4.40 1.74
CA LYS A 437 -12.42 3.45 0.85
C LYS A 437 -13.02 3.47 -0.55
N ILE A 438 -12.18 3.66 -1.57
CA ILE A 438 -12.61 3.64 -2.97
C ILE A 438 -11.76 2.64 -3.75
N TYR A 439 -12.39 1.78 -4.54
CA TYR A 439 -11.70 0.78 -5.36
C TYR A 439 -12.59 0.28 -6.49
N ASN A 440 -12.03 -0.33 -7.53
CA ASN A 440 -12.83 -0.94 -8.61
C ASN A 440 -13.82 0.03 -9.32
N THR A 441 -13.36 1.22 -9.70
CA THR A 441 -14.06 2.17 -10.56
C THR A 441 -13.80 1.88 -12.06
N GLY A 442 -14.47 2.59 -12.97
CA GLY A 442 -14.24 2.47 -14.42
C GLY A 442 -14.61 1.13 -15.05
N LYS A 443 -15.57 0.38 -14.46
CA LYS A 443 -15.99 -0.95 -14.95
C LYS A 443 -16.81 -0.91 -16.25
N TYR A 444 -17.21 0.26 -16.70
CA TYR A 444 -17.84 0.51 -17.99
C TYR A 444 -16.94 1.36 -18.89
N GLN A 445 -16.42 2.49 -18.40
CA GLN A 445 -15.53 3.38 -19.15
C GLN A 445 -14.22 3.60 -18.38
N PRO A 446 -13.14 2.86 -18.70
CA PRO A 446 -11.90 2.92 -17.90
C PRO A 446 -11.24 4.31 -17.84
N GLY A 447 -11.35 5.11 -18.91
CA GLY A 447 -10.88 6.49 -18.98
C GLY A 447 -11.77 7.56 -18.31
N TYR A 448 -12.88 7.15 -17.70
CA TYR A 448 -13.71 7.94 -16.77
C TYR A 448 -13.83 7.21 -15.42
N GLY A 449 -12.82 6.41 -15.08
CA GLY A 449 -12.82 5.54 -13.92
C GLY A 449 -12.14 6.13 -12.70
N GLU A 450 -12.28 7.43 -12.46
CA GLU A 450 -11.57 8.12 -11.39
C GLU A 450 -12.03 7.64 -10.01
N GLY A 451 -11.12 7.60 -9.03
CA GLY A 451 -11.47 7.29 -7.65
C GLY A 451 -12.40 8.36 -7.07
N ALA A 452 -11.92 9.61 -7.11
CA ALA A 452 -12.73 10.79 -6.88
C ALA A 452 -12.43 11.87 -7.93
N TYR A 453 -13.39 12.75 -8.18
CA TYR A 453 -13.36 13.76 -9.23
C TYR A 453 -13.86 15.09 -8.65
N VAL A 454 -13.07 16.16 -8.80
CA VAL A 454 -13.36 17.48 -8.20
C VAL A 454 -13.48 18.53 -9.30
N GLY A 455 -14.67 19.10 -9.48
CA GLY A 455 -14.97 20.15 -10.46
C GLY A 455 -15.64 19.62 -11.72
N SER A 456 -15.31 20.19 -12.87
CA SER A 456 -15.80 19.73 -14.18
C SER A 456 -14.83 20.13 -15.29
N ASP A 457 -14.58 19.21 -16.22
CA ASP A 457 -13.87 19.52 -17.47
C ASP A 457 -14.55 20.68 -18.20
N ALA A 458 -13.80 21.62 -18.77
CA ALA A 458 -14.35 22.84 -19.37
C ALA A 458 -15.33 22.65 -20.56
N SER A 459 -15.49 21.43 -21.09
CA SER A 459 -16.53 21.09 -22.06
C SER A 459 -17.90 20.76 -21.44
N SER A 460 -17.96 20.59 -20.12
CA SER A 460 -19.14 20.31 -19.30
C SER A 460 -20.13 21.49 -19.26
N PRO A 461 -21.44 21.25 -19.10
CA PRO A 461 -22.45 22.31 -18.90
C PRO A 461 -22.66 22.70 -17.42
N TYR A 462 -21.98 22.06 -16.46
CA TYR A 462 -22.12 22.29 -15.01
C TYR A 462 -21.27 23.48 -14.54
N GLU A 463 -21.58 24.05 -13.37
CA GLU A 463 -20.69 25.00 -12.70
C GLU A 463 -19.35 24.33 -12.33
N HIS A 464 -18.25 24.94 -12.78
CA HIS A 464 -16.89 24.42 -12.65
C HIS A 464 -16.21 24.91 -11.36
N VAL A 465 -16.66 26.05 -10.81
CA VAL A 465 -16.09 26.65 -9.59
C VAL A 465 -16.55 25.88 -8.36
N VAL A 466 -15.74 24.91 -7.93
CA VAL A 466 -15.92 24.16 -6.68
C VAL A 466 -14.83 24.54 -5.68
N ILE A 467 -15.20 24.94 -4.46
CA ILE A 467 -14.28 25.61 -3.54
C ILE A 467 -14.08 24.80 -2.26
N GLY A 468 -12.83 24.63 -1.81
CA GLY A 468 -12.49 24.20 -0.46
C GLY A 468 -12.94 22.79 -0.09
N ASN A 469 -13.08 21.88 -1.07
CA ASN A 469 -13.39 20.48 -0.80
C ASN A 469 -12.18 19.76 -0.19
N VAL A 470 -12.43 18.87 0.76
CA VAL A 470 -11.40 18.14 1.52
C VAL A 470 -11.52 16.64 1.26
N ILE A 471 -10.43 16.01 0.87
CA ILE A 471 -10.31 14.56 0.75
C ILE A 471 -9.22 14.12 1.73
N ARG A 472 -9.58 13.35 2.75
CA ARG A 472 -8.62 12.95 3.80
C ARG A 472 -8.76 11.53 4.29
N TYR A 473 -7.69 10.95 4.83
CA TYR A 473 -7.70 9.59 5.41
C TYR A 473 -8.39 8.52 4.52
N THR A 474 -8.34 8.72 3.19
CA THR A 474 -9.10 7.89 2.23
C THR A 474 -8.16 6.92 1.55
N ASN A 475 -8.54 5.64 1.53
CA ASN A 475 -7.78 4.58 0.87
C ASN A 475 -8.34 4.33 -0.53
N PHE A 476 -7.56 4.69 -1.54
CA PHE A 476 -7.77 4.35 -2.94
C PHE A 476 -7.09 3.01 -3.22
N ASP A 477 -7.82 1.91 -2.98
CA ASP A 477 -7.28 0.56 -2.77
C ASP A 477 -7.02 -0.23 -4.06
N GLY A 478 -6.94 0.45 -5.20
CA GLY A 478 -6.66 -0.11 -6.52
C GLY A 478 -7.89 -0.63 -7.28
N GLY A 479 -7.65 -1.19 -8.46
CA GLY A 479 -8.69 -1.50 -9.45
C GLY A 479 -9.39 -0.26 -10.02
N ILE A 480 -8.90 0.93 -9.68
CA ILE A 480 -9.30 2.25 -10.20
C ILE A 480 -8.55 2.44 -11.51
N THR A 481 -9.25 2.80 -12.58
CA THR A 481 -8.69 2.72 -13.95
C THR A 481 -8.29 4.06 -14.55
N ALA A 482 -8.80 5.17 -14.02
CA ALA A 482 -8.22 6.50 -14.24
C ALA A 482 -7.42 6.92 -13.00
N GLU A 483 -7.17 8.21 -12.79
CA GLU A 483 -6.53 8.75 -11.59
C GLU A 483 -7.29 8.35 -10.31
N HIS A 484 -6.59 8.23 -9.18
CA HIS A 484 -7.28 8.11 -7.89
C HIS A 484 -8.03 9.39 -7.55
N LEU A 485 -7.50 10.54 -7.95
CA LEU A 485 -8.13 11.84 -7.79
C LEU A 485 -7.81 12.74 -8.99
N ASP A 486 -8.81 13.17 -9.75
CA ASP A 486 -8.65 14.22 -10.77
C ASP A 486 -9.30 15.52 -10.29
N ILE A 487 -8.50 16.59 -10.17
CA ILE A 487 -8.93 17.92 -9.72
C ILE A 487 -8.95 18.85 -10.93
N LYS A 488 -10.14 19.15 -11.46
CA LYS A 488 -10.34 19.93 -12.68
C LYS A 488 -9.98 21.41 -12.53
N GLU A 489 -9.80 22.05 -13.67
CA GLU A 489 -9.92 23.49 -13.85
C GLU A 489 -11.17 24.06 -13.15
N GLY A 490 -11.07 25.28 -12.61
CA GLY A 490 -12.13 25.90 -11.82
C GLY A 490 -12.19 25.46 -10.36
N ALA A 491 -11.69 24.28 -9.99
CA ALA A 491 -11.59 23.87 -8.60
C ALA A 491 -10.54 24.71 -7.84
N ASP A 492 -10.92 25.26 -6.68
CA ASP A 492 -10.10 26.18 -5.88
C ASP A 492 -9.95 25.67 -4.43
N GLY A 493 -8.72 25.60 -3.93
CA GLY A 493 -8.44 25.33 -2.51
C GLY A 493 -8.73 23.89 -2.07
N THR A 494 -8.68 22.93 -2.99
CA THR A 494 -8.86 21.51 -2.65
C THR A 494 -7.73 21.02 -1.73
N LEU A 495 -8.08 20.34 -0.63
CA LEU A 495 -7.11 19.75 0.30
C LEU A 495 -7.14 18.22 0.21
N VAL A 496 -5.97 17.61 0.01
CA VAL A 496 -5.78 16.16 -0.07
C VAL A 496 -4.76 15.74 0.98
N GLU A 497 -5.19 15.08 2.06
CA GLU A 497 -4.28 14.73 3.17
C GLU A 497 -4.44 13.34 3.79
N TYR A 498 -3.32 12.73 4.19
CA TYR A 498 -3.30 11.40 4.84
C TYR A 498 -3.99 10.27 4.05
N CYS A 499 -4.14 10.42 2.73
CA CYS A 499 -4.71 9.40 1.85
C CYS A 499 -3.67 8.34 1.47
N THR A 500 -4.15 7.18 1.03
CA THR A 500 -3.32 6.09 0.50
C THR A 500 -3.73 5.78 -0.94
N PHE A 501 -2.76 5.62 -1.83
CA PHE A 501 -2.94 5.43 -3.26
C PHE A 501 -2.28 4.12 -3.73
N ASN A 502 -3.07 3.12 -4.13
CA ASN A 502 -2.60 1.85 -4.71
C ASN A 502 -2.77 1.87 -6.24
N GLY A 503 -1.71 2.19 -6.98
CA GLY A 503 -1.71 2.35 -8.44
C GLY A 503 -2.00 1.09 -9.26
N THR A 504 -2.29 -0.05 -8.63
CA THR A 504 -2.74 -1.25 -9.32
C THR A 504 -4.08 -0.98 -10.02
N GLY A 505 -4.11 -1.07 -11.35
CA GLY A 505 -5.34 -0.93 -12.15
C GLY A 505 -5.43 0.34 -13.00
N ILE A 506 -4.63 1.37 -12.69
CA ILE A 506 -4.57 2.61 -13.50
C ILE A 506 -4.20 2.24 -14.94
N SER A 507 -5.00 2.69 -15.90
CA SER A 507 -5.07 2.10 -17.24
C SER A 507 -4.36 2.89 -18.34
N GLY A 508 -3.83 4.09 -18.07
CA GLY A 508 -3.25 4.97 -19.09
C GLY A 508 -4.28 5.55 -20.08
N GLN A 509 -5.55 5.15 -20.02
CA GLN A 509 -6.59 5.71 -20.88
C GLN A 509 -6.89 7.16 -20.49
N ASN A 510 -7.27 7.98 -21.47
CA ASN A 510 -7.56 9.40 -21.27
C ASN A 510 -6.41 10.22 -20.65
N SER A 511 -5.16 9.74 -20.76
CA SER A 511 -3.96 10.28 -20.11
C SER A 511 -3.81 9.99 -18.61
N ALA A 512 -4.60 9.05 -18.06
CA ALA A 512 -4.53 8.68 -16.65
C ALA A 512 -3.25 7.90 -16.32
N ASP A 513 -2.18 8.63 -16.00
CA ASP A 513 -0.83 8.14 -15.82
C ASP A 513 -0.17 8.57 -14.48
N SER A 514 -0.98 9.05 -13.52
CA SER A 514 -0.54 9.40 -12.16
C SER A 514 -1.57 9.04 -11.07
N PHE A 515 -1.22 9.17 -9.78
CA PHE A 515 -2.19 8.97 -8.69
C PHE A 515 -3.17 10.15 -8.58
N VAL A 516 -2.66 11.38 -8.76
CA VAL A 516 -3.44 12.62 -8.67
C VAL A 516 -3.00 13.56 -9.78
N ASP A 517 -3.94 13.98 -10.63
CA ASP A 517 -3.71 15.08 -11.59
C ASP A 517 -4.42 16.35 -11.10
N VAL A 518 -3.67 17.46 -11.05
CA VAL A 518 -4.11 18.75 -10.54
C VAL A 518 -4.15 19.77 -11.66
N LYS A 519 -5.35 19.97 -12.18
CA LYS A 519 -5.71 21.05 -13.11
C LYS A 519 -6.30 22.26 -12.38
N GLY A 520 -6.74 22.12 -11.12
CA GLY A 520 -7.25 23.20 -10.27
C GLY A 520 -6.20 24.21 -9.78
N VAL A 521 -6.61 25.10 -8.86
CA VAL A 521 -5.78 26.15 -8.24
C VAL A 521 -5.79 26.08 -6.73
N ASN A 522 -4.76 26.66 -6.09
CA ASN A 522 -4.59 26.71 -4.62
C ASN A 522 -4.69 25.33 -3.92
N THR A 523 -4.50 24.24 -4.66
CA THR A 523 -4.67 22.87 -4.18
C THR A 523 -3.48 22.48 -3.29
N THR A 524 -3.76 21.83 -2.17
CA THR A 524 -2.74 21.31 -1.24
C THR A 524 -2.80 19.79 -1.18
N VAL A 525 -1.69 19.12 -1.51
CA VAL A 525 -1.56 17.64 -1.44
C VAL A 525 -0.46 17.28 -0.45
N ARG A 526 -0.82 16.80 0.75
CA ARG A 526 0.15 16.62 1.84
C ARG A 526 0.02 15.33 2.64
N TYR A 527 1.14 14.82 3.15
CA TYR A 527 1.17 13.67 4.07
C TYR A 527 0.50 12.39 3.54
N ASN A 528 0.39 12.25 2.21
CA ASN A 528 -0.22 11.08 1.56
C ASN A 528 0.82 9.97 1.30
N GLN A 529 0.34 8.74 1.11
CA GLN A 529 1.17 7.60 0.73
C GLN A 529 0.79 7.08 -0.66
N GLY A 530 1.77 6.83 -1.53
CA GLY A 530 1.53 6.33 -2.89
C GLY A 530 2.38 5.12 -3.25
N PHE A 531 1.76 4.11 -3.86
CA PHE A 531 2.38 2.84 -4.19
C PHE A 531 2.07 2.47 -5.65
N ARG A 532 3.10 2.50 -6.50
CA ARG A 532 2.97 2.19 -7.93
C ARG A 532 2.75 0.70 -8.18
N ASN A 533 3.25 -0.16 -7.30
CA ASN A 533 3.01 -1.61 -7.30
C ASN A 533 3.29 -2.29 -8.65
N GLY A 534 4.37 -1.88 -9.31
CA GLY A 534 4.80 -2.43 -10.60
C GLY A 534 4.01 -1.93 -11.82
N ASN A 535 2.94 -1.14 -11.65
CA ASN A 535 2.13 -0.69 -12.78
C ASN A 535 2.92 0.20 -13.73
N ALA A 536 3.24 -0.32 -14.92
CA ALA A 536 3.99 0.36 -15.97
C ALA A 536 3.39 1.71 -16.39
N LEU A 537 2.06 1.85 -16.29
CA LEU A 537 1.28 2.96 -16.81
C LEU A 537 1.25 4.17 -15.87
N VAL A 538 1.61 3.99 -14.59
CA VAL A 538 1.81 5.11 -13.66
C VAL A 538 3.23 5.64 -13.87
N LEU A 539 3.33 6.85 -14.41
CA LEU A 539 4.59 7.52 -14.74
C LEU A 539 5.07 8.36 -13.56
N ASP A 540 4.23 9.27 -13.09
CA ASP A 540 4.49 10.19 -11.98
C ASP A 540 3.58 9.88 -10.78
N ALA A 541 3.94 10.32 -9.56
CA ALA A 541 3.02 10.21 -8.43
C ALA A 541 1.90 11.26 -8.53
N PHE A 542 2.29 12.52 -8.67
CA PHE A 542 1.38 13.66 -8.76
C PHE A 542 1.74 14.54 -9.96
N GLN A 543 0.72 15.06 -10.63
CA GLN A 543 0.88 15.94 -11.78
C GLN A 543 0.17 17.27 -11.58
N VAL A 544 0.71 18.31 -12.23
CA VAL A 544 0.09 19.63 -12.33
C VAL A 544 0.05 20.06 -13.78
N ARG A 545 -1.16 20.27 -14.28
CA ARG A 545 -1.45 20.57 -15.69
C ARG A 545 -2.27 21.87 -15.79
N THR A 546 -2.32 22.44 -16.98
CA THR A 546 -3.21 23.58 -17.31
C THR A 546 -4.05 23.23 -18.53
N HIS A 547 -5.33 23.54 -18.53
CA HIS A 547 -6.16 23.49 -19.74
C HIS A 547 -6.43 24.90 -20.30
N GLY A 548 -6.55 25.02 -21.63
CA GLY A 548 -6.84 26.29 -22.30
C GLY A 548 -8.31 26.69 -22.18
N THR A 549 -8.75 27.10 -20.99
CA THR A 549 -10.17 27.33 -20.64
C THR A 549 -10.43 28.75 -20.16
N GLY A 550 -11.71 29.08 -19.90
CA GLY A 550 -12.09 30.34 -19.22
C GLY A 550 -11.91 30.31 -17.69
N TYR A 551 -11.57 29.14 -17.12
CA TYR A 551 -11.47 28.92 -15.68
C TYR A 551 -10.02 28.91 -15.21
N ALA A 552 -9.80 29.26 -13.94
CA ALA A 552 -8.47 29.25 -13.33
C ALA A 552 -7.93 27.80 -13.27
N THR A 553 -6.65 27.61 -13.60
CA THR A 553 -6.06 26.27 -13.75
C THR A 553 -4.55 26.24 -13.53
N GLY A 554 -4.04 25.25 -12.79
CA GLY A 554 -2.60 24.99 -12.63
C GLY A 554 -1.80 26.09 -11.93
N VAL A 555 -2.42 26.84 -11.01
CA VAL A 555 -1.78 27.97 -10.28
C VAL A 555 -1.74 27.73 -8.77
N ASN A 556 -0.59 28.02 -8.15
CA ASN A 556 -0.38 28.06 -6.70
C ASN A 556 -0.69 26.72 -5.98
N ASN A 557 -0.36 25.60 -6.61
CA ASN A 557 -0.58 24.25 -6.05
C ASN A 557 0.63 23.81 -5.21
N THR A 558 0.40 23.30 -4.00
CA THR A 558 1.43 22.96 -3.01
C THR A 558 1.44 21.47 -2.67
N PHE A 559 2.61 20.84 -2.67
CA PHE A 559 2.81 19.42 -2.36
C PHE A 559 3.80 19.26 -1.21
N TYR A 560 3.50 18.53 -0.14
CA TYR A 560 4.52 18.31 0.90
C TYR A 560 4.34 17.12 1.85
N GLY A 561 5.46 16.58 2.32
CA GLY A 561 5.49 15.50 3.32
C GLY A 561 4.86 14.18 2.84
N ASN A 562 4.63 14.02 1.53
CA ASN A 562 4.10 12.81 0.94
C ASN A 562 5.20 11.74 0.85
N THR A 563 4.85 10.46 0.94
CA THR A 563 5.79 9.34 0.76
C THR A 563 5.33 8.45 -0.38
N VAL A 564 6.13 8.34 -1.45
CA VAL A 564 5.75 7.57 -2.64
C VAL A 564 6.80 6.54 -3.02
N ASN A 565 6.34 5.33 -3.31
CA ASN A 565 7.11 4.30 -4.00
C ASN A 565 6.68 4.28 -5.48
N LEU A 566 7.60 4.68 -6.36
CA LEU A 566 7.44 4.69 -7.82
C LEU A 566 8.28 3.61 -8.51
N ASP A 567 8.70 2.58 -7.77
CA ASP A 567 9.53 1.48 -8.25
C ASP A 567 10.74 1.99 -9.09
N ALA A 568 10.95 1.38 -10.27
CA ALA A 568 11.93 1.81 -11.26
C ALA A 568 11.43 2.88 -12.25
N SER A 569 10.31 3.59 -11.99
CA SER A 569 9.84 4.66 -12.88
C SER A 569 10.89 5.76 -13.05
N THR A 570 10.95 6.38 -14.23
CA THR A 570 11.77 7.56 -14.54
C THR A 570 11.04 8.89 -14.33
N GLY A 571 9.77 8.85 -13.95
CA GLY A 571 8.95 10.00 -13.59
C GLY A 571 9.25 10.56 -12.19
N TYR A 572 8.45 11.53 -11.80
CA TYR A 572 8.64 12.44 -10.67
C TYR A 572 7.67 12.13 -9.53
N VAL A 573 7.98 12.63 -8.33
CA VAL A 573 6.99 12.78 -7.26
C VAL A 573 5.99 13.87 -7.65
N VAL A 574 6.49 15.04 -8.09
CA VAL A 574 5.66 16.14 -8.61
C VAL A 574 6.13 16.54 -10.00
N PHE A 575 5.33 16.26 -11.02
CA PHE A 575 5.54 16.72 -12.38
C PHE A 575 4.60 17.88 -12.72
N ALA A 576 5.15 19.08 -12.87
CA ALA A 576 4.39 20.28 -13.25
C ALA A 576 4.77 20.68 -14.69
N THR A 577 3.75 20.85 -15.54
CA THR A 577 3.96 21.29 -16.94
C THR A 577 4.44 22.75 -17.01
N SER A 578 5.10 23.14 -18.09
CA SER A 578 5.71 24.48 -18.25
C SER A 578 4.72 25.64 -18.34
N ALA A 579 3.42 25.36 -18.36
CA ALA A 579 2.35 26.37 -18.33
C ALA A 579 1.81 26.64 -16.90
N THR A 580 2.15 25.77 -15.94
CA THR A 580 1.77 25.95 -14.53
C THR A 580 2.52 27.12 -13.89
N GLN A 581 1.96 27.72 -12.85
CA GLN A 581 2.55 28.90 -12.19
C GLN A 581 2.51 28.77 -10.67
N GLY A 582 3.65 28.99 -10.01
CA GLY A 582 3.72 28.99 -8.55
C GLY A 582 3.49 27.63 -7.89
N THR A 583 3.71 26.53 -8.61
CA THR A 583 3.73 25.18 -7.99
C THR A 583 4.89 25.09 -7.01
N THR A 584 4.65 24.61 -5.79
CA THR A 584 5.65 24.43 -4.73
C THR A 584 5.66 22.98 -4.25
N ALA A 585 6.83 22.42 -3.95
CA ALA A 585 6.93 21.11 -3.32
C ALA A 585 8.13 20.99 -2.37
N TYR A 586 7.93 20.44 -1.17
CA TYR A 586 8.98 20.29 -0.15
C TYR A 586 8.71 19.08 0.77
N ASP A 587 9.75 18.57 1.43
CA ASP A 587 9.67 17.43 2.36
C ASP A 587 9.05 16.12 1.82
N ASP A 588 8.84 15.98 0.51
CA ASP A 588 8.36 14.73 -0.09
C ASP A 588 9.46 13.66 -0.18
N VAL A 589 9.08 12.40 0.05
CA VAL A 589 9.98 11.24 0.09
C VAL A 589 9.69 10.28 -1.06
N ARG A 590 10.68 10.05 -1.94
CA ARG A 590 10.64 8.97 -2.93
C ARG A 590 11.39 7.74 -2.40
N VAL A 591 10.64 6.68 -2.10
CA VAL A 591 11.20 5.38 -1.69
C VAL A 591 12.07 4.84 -2.83
N GLY A 592 13.29 4.40 -2.51
CA GLY A 592 14.29 3.99 -3.50
C GLY A 592 15.07 5.15 -4.17
N GLY A 593 14.76 6.41 -3.84
CA GLY A 593 15.39 7.59 -4.42
C GLY A 593 14.95 7.85 -5.87
N GLY A 594 15.64 8.74 -6.59
CA GLY A 594 15.30 9.17 -7.95
C GLY A 594 14.75 10.58 -8.02
N LYS A 595 13.96 10.90 -9.06
CA LYS A 595 13.51 12.29 -9.29
C LYS A 595 12.38 12.68 -8.32
N LEU A 596 12.58 13.78 -7.59
CA LEU A 596 11.53 14.42 -6.80
C LEU A 596 10.65 15.31 -7.67
N TYR A 597 11.17 16.47 -8.09
CA TYR A 597 10.34 17.50 -8.73
C TYR A 597 10.84 17.86 -10.14
N SER A 598 9.89 18.22 -11.01
CA SER A 598 10.19 18.77 -12.34
C SER A 598 10.68 20.22 -12.26
N SER A 599 11.28 20.74 -13.34
CA SER A 599 11.89 22.09 -13.36
C SER A 599 10.92 23.27 -13.20
N ASN A 600 9.60 23.03 -13.18
CA ASN A 600 8.56 24.06 -13.02
C ASN A 600 7.95 24.04 -11.60
N VAL A 601 8.57 23.32 -10.67
CA VAL A 601 8.22 23.27 -9.25
C VAL A 601 9.28 24.04 -8.48
N ASN A 602 8.85 24.89 -7.55
CA ASN A 602 9.72 25.58 -6.61
C ASN A 602 9.93 24.67 -5.38
N ASP A 603 11.19 24.36 -5.09
CA ASP A 603 11.70 23.60 -3.92
C ASP A 603 12.09 24.58 -2.81
#